data_AF-A0A8K0X707-F1
#
_entry.id   AF-A0A8K0X707-F1
#
_cell.length_a   1.000
_cell.length_b   1.000
_cell.length_c   1.000
_cell.angle_alpha   90.00
_cell.angle_beta   90.00
_cell.angle_gamma   90.00
#
_symmetry.space_group_name_H-M   'P 1'
#
loop_
_entity.id
_entity.type
_entity.pdbx_description
1 polymer ?
#
loop_
_entity_poly.entity_id
_entity_poly.type
_entity_poly.pdbx_seq_one_letter_code
_entity_poly.pdbx_strand_id
1 'polypeptide(L)'
;MSAATSLRRLNFRRVVLFFVLALFVWAFVPDLLFRPTRDPSYGLVLAANSPSTSRFAYATFLSGDADVAAQNDDYFRAARLLTYQLLHAAETRTKAAIPLVVLVTSGVPQWKRDRLSRDGATVVEAEDVPLSWWIGTGVTRWKDQFTKLRLLEMTQFDRILFIDADTLLTRSLDGVFEEPSVRDPSRTMFEERPRQVRWDEARLPASYVFAARSDNQLLGERAHVFPPGHTDVFTAGFWVAAPSRELYRYLMSVMSHWRRFDPHTMEQSLLNYAFRRAGAMPWTELDASWSATWPNEGDLAAGVATLHEKFWKTGPPKLRELYATRRAESEAFFAERDKTVA
;
A
#
# COMPACT_ATOMS: atom_id res chain seq x y z
N MET A 1 -45.12 -27.76 44.00
CA MET A 1 -44.04 -26.85 43.55
C MET A 1 -43.31 -27.26 42.26
N SER A 2 -43.78 -28.26 41.49
CA SER A 2 -43.05 -28.78 40.30
C SER A 2 -43.45 -28.14 38.95
N ALA A 3 -44.74 -27.87 38.72
CA ALA A 3 -45.23 -27.39 37.41
C ALA A 3 -44.91 -25.90 37.11
N ALA A 4 -45.06 -25.00 38.09
CA ALA A 4 -44.83 -23.56 37.90
C ALA A 4 -43.36 -23.24 37.58
N THR A 5 -42.42 -23.99 38.16
CA THR A 5 -40.98 -23.86 37.92
C THR A 5 -40.59 -24.39 36.54
N SER A 6 -41.26 -25.46 36.07
CA SER A 6 -41.11 -26.01 34.72
C SER A 6 -41.63 -25.04 33.64
N LEU A 7 -42.82 -24.48 33.84
CA LEU A 7 -43.41 -23.46 32.95
C LEU A 7 -42.56 -22.18 32.86
N ARG A 8 -42.02 -21.69 33.99
CA ARG A 8 -41.10 -20.55 33.99
C ARG A 8 -39.78 -20.84 33.25
N ARG A 9 -39.22 -22.05 33.41
CA ARG A 9 -38.01 -22.47 32.66
C ARG A 9 -38.28 -22.63 31.16
N LEU A 10 -39.45 -23.13 30.77
CA LEU A 10 -39.84 -23.27 29.37
C LEU A 10 -40.04 -21.90 28.70
N ASN A 11 -40.68 -20.95 29.40
CA ASN A 11 -40.85 -19.58 28.93
C ASN A 11 -39.51 -18.83 28.82
N PHE A 12 -38.61 -19.00 29.79
CA PHE A 12 -37.26 -18.44 29.72
C PHE A 12 -36.46 -18.97 28.53
N ARG A 13 -36.49 -20.30 28.28
CA ARG A 13 -35.83 -20.90 27.10
C ARG A 13 -36.39 -20.38 25.77
N ARG A 14 -37.71 -20.19 25.67
CA ARG A 14 -38.35 -19.61 24.48
C ARG A 14 -37.94 -18.16 24.25
N VAL A 15 -37.86 -17.36 25.31
CA VAL A 15 -37.39 -15.96 25.24
C VAL A 15 -35.93 -15.91 24.81
N VAL A 16 -35.05 -16.72 25.40
CA VAL A 16 -33.64 -16.80 24.97
C VAL A 16 -33.52 -17.25 23.52
N LEU A 17 -34.27 -18.28 23.11
CA LEU A 17 -34.26 -18.74 21.72
C LEU A 17 -34.76 -17.65 20.75
N PHE A 18 -35.80 -16.91 21.11
CA PHE A 18 -36.27 -15.77 20.33
C PHE A 18 -35.19 -14.68 20.19
N PHE A 19 -34.52 -14.31 21.29
CA PHE A 19 -33.43 -13.34 21.23
C PHE A 19 -32.25 -13.82 20.39
N VAL A 20 -31.86 -15.09 20.52
CA VAL A 20 -30.78 -15.70 19.71
C VAL A 20 -31.18 -15.72 18.23
N LEU A 21 -32.41 -16.09 17.90
CA LEU A 21 -32.91 -16.09 16.53
C LEU A 21 -33.00 -14.67 15.97
N ALA A 22 -33.46 -13.71 16.76
CA ALA A 22 -33.53 -12.30 16.38
C ALA A 22 -32.13 -11.73 16.13
N LEU A 23 -31.15 -12.05 17.00
CA LEU A 23 -29.74 -11.68 16.80
C LEU A 23 -29.16 -12.33 15.54
N PHE A 24 -29.48 -13.60 15.29
CA PHE A 24 -29.05 -14.30 14.09
C PHE A 24 -29.66 -13.68 12.83
N VAL A 25 -30.97 -13.41 12.83
CA VAL A 25 -31.65 -12.73 11.72
C VAL A 25 -31.05 -11.36 11.49
N TRP A 26 -30.90 -10.55 12.53
CA TRP A 26 -30.32 -9.22 12.44
C TRP A 26 -28.86 -9.24 11.95
N ALA A 27 -28.05 -10.21 12.37
CA ALA A 27 -26.64 -10.30 11.99
C ALA A 27 -26.41 -10.86 10.56
N PHE A 28 -27.22 -11.82 10.11
CA PHE A 28 -26.92 -12.59 8.89
C PHE A 28 -27.89 -12.35 7.72
N VAL A 29 -29.15 -11.97 7.98
CA VAL A 29 -30.15 -11.78 6.92
C VAL A 29 -29.87 -10.55 6.06
N PRO A 30 -29.36 -9.41 6.57
CA PRO A 30 -29.00 -8.27 5.72
C PRO A 30 -27.99 -8.63 4.63
N ASP A 31 -26.91 -9.35 4.96
CA ASP A 31 -25.90 -9.83 4.00
C ASP A 31 -26.51 -10.79 2.96
N LEU A 32 -27.51 -11.60 3.35
CA LEU A 32 -28.18 -12.55 2.46
C LEU A 32 -29.14 -11.87 1.47
N LEU A 33 -29.84 -10.82 1.90
CA LEU A 33 -30.82 -10.09 1.11
C LEU A 33 -30.20 -8.94 0.32
N PHE A 34 -29.01 -8.48 0.72
CA PHE A 34 -28.32 -7.39 0.06
C PHE A 34 -27.98 -7.74 -1.39
N ARG A 35 -28.33 -6.82 -2.28
CA ARG A 35 -27.91 -6.86 -3.67
C ARG A 35 -27.03 -5.65 -3.94
N PRO A 36 -25.75 -5.85 -4.28
CA PRO A 36 -24.85 -4.75 -4.58
C PRO A 36 -25.44 -3.86 -5.68
N THR A 37 -25.60 -2.57 -5.40
CA THR A 37 -26.09 -1.63 -6.41
C THR A 37 -24.95 -1.31 -7.37
N ARG A 38 -25.07 -1.73 -8.63
CA ARG A 38 -24.11 -1.40 -9.69
C ARG A 38 -24.39 0.01 -10.22
N ASP A 39 -23.38 0.86 -10.20
CA ASP A 39 -23.38 2.13 -10.94
C ASP A 39 -22.11 2.15 -11.78
N PRO A 40 -22.23 2.10 -13.12
CA PRO A 40 -21.08 1.99 -14.00
C PRO A 40 -20.20 3.25 -14.02
N SER A 41 -20.69 4.37 -13.47
CA SER A 41 -19.96 5.64 -13.43
C SER A 41 -19.27 5.90 -12.08
N TYR A 42 -19.70 5.23 -11.02
CA TYR A 42 -19.19 5.48 -9.67
C TYR A 42 -17.74 4.99 -9.52
N GLY A 43 -16.79 5.89 -9.30
CA GLY A 43 -15.37 5.53 -9.17
C GLY A 43 -14.80 4.91 -10.45
N LEU A 44 -15.29 5.33 -11.61
CA LEU A 44 -14.77 4.90 -12.91
C LEU A 44 -13.33 5.41 -13.08
N VAL A 45 -12.42 4.49 -13.40
CA VAL A 45 -11.02 4.75 -13.73
C VAL A 45 -10.84 4.38 -15.19
N LEU A 46 -10.15 5.24 -15.94
CA LEU A 46 -9.88 5.02 -17.35
C LEU A 46 -8.53 4.34 -17.58
N ALA A 47 -8.40 3.71 -18.75
CA ALA A 47 -7.11 3.20 -19.20
C ALA A 47 -6.09 4.34 -19.25
N ALA A 48 -4.88 4.05 -18.75
CA ALA A 48 -3.75 4.94 -18.94
C ALA A 48 -3.13 4.68 -20.31
N ASN A 49 -2.52 5.70 -20.90
CA ASN A 49 -1.74 5.56 -22.12
C ASN A 49 -0.25 5.49 -21.74
N SER A 50 0.64 5.85 -22.66
CA SER A 50 2.09 5.90 -22.43
C SER A 50 2.46 6.96 -21.36
N PRO A 51 3.61 6.81 -20.67
CA PRO A 51 4.20 7.85 -19.81
C PRO A 51 4.31 9.23 -20.45
N SER A 52 4.38 9.31 -21.77
CA SER A 52 4.40 10.57 -22.53
C SER A 52 3.07 11.33 -22.57
N THR A 53 1.96 10.66 -22.23
CA THR A 53 0.58 11.16 -22.38
C THR A 53 -0.26 11.02 -21.12
N SER A 54 0.19 10.23 -20.17
CA SER A 54 -0.49 10.00 -18.89
C SER A 54 0.26 10.64 -17.73
N ARG A 55 -0.48 11.06 -16.72
CA ARG A 55 0.06 11.73 -15.53
C ARG A 55 0.41 10.67 -14.50
N PHE A 56 1.63 10.15 -14.56
CA PHE A 56 2.12 9.20 -13.57
C PHE A 56 2.85 9.89 -12.43
N ALA A 57 2.94 9.22 -11.29
CA ALA A 57 3.82 9.61 -10.20
C ALA A 57 4.47 8.37 -9.57
N TYR A 58 5.72 8.53 -9.16
CA TYR A 58 6.28 7.73 -8.08
C TYR A 58 5.83 8.34 -6.76
N ALA A 59 5.62 7.52 -5.75
CA ALA A 59 5.31 7.97 -4.41
C ALA A 59 6.11 7.20 -3.36
N THR A 60 6.53 7.89 -2.31
CA THR A 60 7.03 7.28 -1.09
C THR A 60 6.46 8.01 0.12
N PHE A 61 6.65 7.46 1.32
CA PHE A 61 6.09 8.00 2.56
C PHE A 61 7.17 8.16 3.62
N LEU A 62 7.17 9.31 4.29
CA LEU A 62 8.03 9.59 5.42
C LEU A 62 7.18 10.09 6.58
N SER A 63 7.16 9.35 7.68
CA SER A 63 6.60 9.82 8.94
C SER A 63 7.69 10.35 9.87
N GLY A 64 7.33 11.33 10.69
CA GLY A 64 8.29 12.09 11.48
C GLY A 64 8.60 11.52 12.85
N ASP A 65 9.85 11.73 13.25
CA ASP A 65 10.28 11.90 14.64
C ASP A 65 10.99 13.25 14.73
N ALA A 66 10.42 14.21 15.48
CA ALA A 66 10.90 15.57 15.53
C ALA A 66 12.33 15.68 16.13
N ASP A 67 12.70 14.69 16.95
CA ASP A 67 13.91 14.73 17.78
C ASP A 67 15.13 14.00 17.17
N VAL A 68 14.99 13.38 16.00
CA VAL A 68 16.09 12.62 15.39
C VAL A 68 16.85 13.50 14.40
N ALA A 69 18.11 13.79 14.76
CA ALA A 69 19.08 14.45 13.88
C ALA A 69 19.25 13.68 12.56
N ALA A 70 19.46 14.40 11.45
CA ALA A 70 19.56 13.85 10.10
C ALA A 70 20.48 12.62 9.97
N GLN A 71 21.59 12.62 10.71
CA GLN A 71 22.62 11.59 10.64
C GLN A 71 22.17 10.25 11.24
N ASN A 72 21.17 10.29 12.14
CA ASN A 72 20.63 9.14 12.85
C ASN A 72 19.25 8.72 12.34
N ASP A 73 18.75 9.38 11.29
CA ASP A 73 17.44 9.09 10.70
C ASP A 73 17.60 8.28 9.41
N ASP A 74 17.64 6.96 9.57
CA ASP A 74 17.83 6.03 8.44
C ASP A 74 16.70 6.15 7.41
N TYR A 75 15.45 6.40 7.81
CA TYR A 75 14.33 6.55 6.86
C TYR A 75 14.39 7.86 6.09
N PHE A 76 14.77 8.97 6.73
CA PHE A 76 15.03 10.21 6.03
C PHE A 76 16.15 10.04 5.00
N ARG A 77 17.25 9.38 5.38
CA ARG A 77 18.36 9.09 4.46
C ARG A 77 17.94 8.14 3.33
N ALA A 78 17.14 7.14 3.63
CA ALA A 78 16.59 6.21 2.64
C ALA A 78 15.66 6.94 1.66
N ALA A 79 14.81 7.85 2.13
CA ALA A 79 13.96 8.69 1.26
C ALA A 79 14.79 9.60 0.34
N ARG A 80 15.90 10.17 0.84
CA ARG A 80 16.85 10.94 0.02
C ARG A 80 17.55 10.06 -1.02
N LEU A 81 17.97 8.86 -0.63
CA LEU A 81 18.56 7.89 -1.56
C LEU A 81 17.54 7.46 -2.63
N LEU A 82 16.29 7.17 -2.26
CA LEU A 82 15.23 6.87 -3.23
C LEU A 82 14.98 8.04 -4.19
N THR A 83 14.99 9.28 -3.69
CA THR A 83 14.93 10.49 -4.53
C THR A 83 16.09 10.54 -5.54
N TYR A 84 17.30 10.26 -5.09
CA TYR A 84 18.47 10.16 -5.97
C TYR A 84 18.32 9.07 -7.03
N GLN A 85 17.94 7.86 -6.63
CA GLN A 85 17.78 6.73 -7.54
C GLN A 85 16.72 7.01 -8.62
N LEU A 86 15.58 7.60 -8.24
CA LEU A 86 14.48 7.83 -9.18
C LEU A 86 14.70 9.04 -10.10
N LEU A 87 15.40 10.08 -9.65
CA LEU A 87 15.48 11.35 -10.38
C LEU A 87 16.85 11.67 -10.95
N HIS A 88 17.94 11.15 -10.38
CA HIS A 88 19.29 11.65 -10.65
C HIS A 88 20.30 10.59 -11.09
N ALA A 89 20.24 9.38 -10.52
CA ALA A 89 21.18 8.30 -10.82
C ALA A 89 21.11 7.87 -12.29
N ALA A 90 22.26 7.75 -12.97
CA ALA A 90 22.31 7.55 -14.41
C ALA A 90 21.62 6.25 -14.87
N GLU A 91 21.72 5.20 -14.05
CA GLU A 91 21.22 3.85 -14.34
C GLU A 91 19.74 3.67 -14.02
N THR A 92 19.23 4.38 -13.02
CA THR A 92 17.89 4.13 -12.44
C THR A 92 16.92 5.28 -12.59
N ARG A 93 17.39 6.49 -12.96
CA ARG A 93 16.51 7.65 -13.11
C ARG A 93 15.40 7.42 -14.12
N THR A 94 14.28 8.07 -13.89
CA THR A 94 13.20 8.19 -14.87
C THR A 94 13.70 8.88 -16.13
N LYS A 95 13.28 8.37 -17.28
CA LYS A 95 13.47 8.94 -18.62
C LYS A 95 12.22 9.67 -19.10
N ALA A 96 11.07 9.35 -18.51
CA ALA A 96 9.77 9.96 -18.80
C ALA A 96 9.47 11.22 -17.94
N ALA A 97 10.43 11.70 -17.14
CA ALA A 97 10.26 12.85 -16.24
C ALA A 97 9.08 12.68 -15.25
N ILE A 98 8.86 11.46 -14.79
CA ILE A 98 7.81 11.14 -13.81
C ILE A 98 8.20 11.75 -12.45
N PRO A 99 7.35 12.58 -11.82
CA PRO A 99 7.67 13.17 -10.53
C PRO A 99 7.70 12.13 -9.41
N LEU A 100 8.55 12.36 -8.41
CA LEU A 100 8.48 11.68 -7.12
C LEU A 100 7.71 12.54 -6.13
N VAL A 101 6.58 12.02 -5.64
CA VAL A 101 5.83 12.56 -4.52
C VAL A 101 6.36 11.95 -3.22
N VAL A 102 6.84 12.78 -2.30
CA VAL A 102 7.15 12.34 -0.93
C VAL A 102 6.01 12.80 -0.03
N LEU A 103 5.15 11.86 0.34
CA LEU A 103 4.07 12.09 1.27
C LEU A 103 4.63 12.17 2.69
N VAL A 104 4.34 13.25 3.42
CA VAL A 104 4.85 13.47 4.78
C VAL A 104 3.73 13.68 5.78
N THR A 105 3.94 13.24 7.02
CA THR A 105 3.07 13.63 8.14
C THR A 105 3.45 15.00 8.69
N SER A 106 2.54 15.62 9.45
CA SER A 106 2.78 16.90 10.13
C SER A 106 3.98 16.85 11.07
N GLY A 107 4.30 15.68 11.63
CA GLY A 107 5.45 15.46 12.51
C GLY A 107 6.82 15.53 11.83
N VAL A 108 6.91 15.52 10.49
CA VAL A 108 8.19 15.65 9.78
C VAL A 108 8.65 17.12 9.84
N PRO A 109 9.82 17.44 10.43
CA PRO A 109 10.30 18.82 10.53
C PRO A 109 10.45 19.52 9.17
N GLN A 110 10.17 20.83 9.13
CA GLN A 110 10.22 21.63 7.90
C GLN A 110 11.57 21.52 7.17
N TRP A 111 12.69 21.51 7.88
CA TRP A 111 14.01 21.40 7.25
C TRP A 111 14.21 20.07 6.48
N LYS A 112 13.58 18.96 6.92
CA LYS A 112 13.59 17.68 6.18
C LYS A 112 12.78 17.80 4.90
N ARG A 113 11.62 18.45 4.96
CA ARG A 113 10.75 18.72 3.81
C ARG A 113 11.44 19.63 2.79
N ASP A 114 12.05 20.72 3.25
CA ASP A 114 12.82 21.63 2.41
C ASP A 114 14.01 20.92 1.77
N ARG A 115 14.65 20.00 2.51
CA ARG A 115 15.76 19.22 1.98
C ARG A 115 15.30 18.28 0.85
N LEU A 116 14.24 17.52 1.06
CA LEU A 116 13.68 16.63 0.04
C LEU A 116 13.22 17.41 -1.20
N SER A 117 12.64 18.60 -1.00
CA SER A 117 12.26 19.49 -2.10
C SER A 117 13.49 19.97 -2.88
N ARG A 118 14.57 20.37 -2.19
CA ARG A 118 15.85 20.74 -2.82
C ARG A 118 16.52 19.57 -3.54
N ASP A 119 16.38 18.36 -3.01
CA ASP A 119 16.83 17.12 -3.65
C ASP A 119 15.97 16.78 -4.90
N GLY A 120 14.87 17.49 -5.15
CA GLY A 120 14.06 17.41 -6.38
C GLY A 120 12.71 16.71 -6.24
N ALA A 121 12.36 16.22 -5.04
CA ALA A 121 11.06 15.61 -4.80
C ALA A 121 9.93 16.66 -4.68
N THR A 122 8.72 16.27 -5.06
CA THR A 122 7.50 17.01 -4.72
C THR A 122 7.04 16.59 -3.34
N VAL A 123 7.27 17.41 -2.32
CA VAL A 123 6.86 17.09 -0.95
C VAL A 123 5.40 17.50 -0.73
N VAL A 124 4.56 16.56 -0.31
CA VAL A 124 3.15 16.79 -0.02
C VAL A 124 2.87 16.41 1.43
N GLU A 125 2.47 17.37 2.24
CA GLU A 125 1.96 17.09 3.57
C GLU A 125 0.55 16.50 3.48
N ALA A 126 0.31 15.42 4.22
CA ALA A 126 -0.99 14.79 4.33
C ALA A 126 -1.48 14.78 5.76
N GLU A 127 -2.79 14.99 5.89
CA GLU A 127 -3.50 14.80 7.15
C GLU A 127 -3.49 13.32 7.55
N ASP A 128 -3.30 13.07 8.85
CA ASP A 128 -3.46 11.75 9.46
C ASP A 128 -4.79 11.12 9.03
N VAL A 129 -4.76 9.81 8.81
CA VAL A 129 -5.96 9.03 8.54
C VAL A 129 -6.63 8.67 9.87
N PRO A 130 -7.93 8.98 10.05
CA PRO A 130 -8.62 8.67 11.30
C PRO A 130 -8.75 7.15 11.47
N LEU A 131 -8.29 6.63 12.60
CA LEU A 131 -8.36 5.22 12.93
C LEU A 131 -9.47 4.93 13.94
N SER A 132 -10.21 3.85 13.72
CA SER A 132 -11.15 3.32 14.71
C SER A 132 -10.40 2.80 15.94
N TRP A 133 -11.05 2.86 17.11
CA TRP A 133 -10.47 2.46 18.41
C TRP A 133 -9.88 1.03 18.45
N TRP A 134 -10.31 0.16 17.54
CA TRP A 134 -9.90 -1.23 17.47
C TRP A 134 -8.68 -1.51 16.60
N ILE A 135 -8.29 -0.52 15.80
CA ILE A 135 -7.19 -0.59 14.85
C ILE A 135 -5.95 -0.16 15.63
N GLY A 136 -5.25 -1.14 16.20
CA GLY A 136 -4.05 -0.90 16.99
C GLY A 136 -3.21 -2.16 17.18
N THR A 137 -1.89 -1.98 17.23
CA THR A 137 -0.89 -3.06 17.39
C THR A 137 0.01 -2.86 18.60
N GLY A 138 -0.33 -1.92 19.49
CA GLY A 138 0.48 -1.56 20.66
C GLY A 138 1.71 -0.70 20.35
N VAL A 139 1.97 -0.37 19.09
CA VAL A 139 3.11 0.45 18.65
C VAL A 139 2.61 1.85 18.27
N THR A 140 3.12 2.90 18.93
CA THR A 140 2.60 4.29 18.82
C THR A 140 2.67 4.88 17.40
N ARG A 141 3.69 4.53 16.61
CA ARG A 141 3.94 5.10 15.25
C ARG A 141 3.28 4.35 14.10
N TRP A 142 2.67 3.21 14.41
CA TRP A 142 2.04 2.34 13.41
C TRP A 142 0.85 3.01 12.72
N LYS A 143 0.18 3.95 13.42
CA LYS A 143 -0.95 4.69 12.85
C LYS A 143 -0.57 5.48 11.59
N ASP A 144 0.67 5.94 11.51
CA ASP A 144 1.12 6.82 10.43
C ASP A 144 1.16 6.07 9.09
N GLN A 145 1.30 4.74 9.09
CA GLN A 145 1.35 3.98 7.84
C GLN A 145 0.02 4.04 7.06
N PHE A 146 -1.12 4.23 7.76
CA PHE A 146 -2.40 4.44 7.09
C PHE A 146 -2.46 5.76 6.31
N THR A 147 -1.60 6.74 6.63
CA THR A 147 -1.53 8.00 5.89
C THR A 147 -1.13 7.78 4.42
N LYS A 148 -0.46 6.66 4.08
CA LYS A 148 -0.22 6.25 2.68
C LYS A 148 -1.50 6.19 1.85
N LEU A 149 -2.65 5.90 2.45
CA LEU A 149 -3.94 5.82 1.77
C LEU A 149 -4.37 7.16 1.16
N ARG A 150 -3.83 8.29 1.64
CA ARG A 150 -4.06 9.63 1.05
C ARG A 150 -3.57 9.75 -0.39
N LEU A 151 -2.67 8.87 -0.84
CA LEU A 151 -2.27 8.77 -2.25
C LEU A 151 -3.48 8.47 -3.17
N LEU A 152 -4.50 7.76 -2.67
CA LEU A 152 -5.70 7.47 -3.44
C LEU A 152 -6.57 8.71 -3.69
N GLU A 153 -6.36 9.80 -2.97
CA GLU A 153 -7.08 11.06 -3.18
C GLU A 153 -6.41 11.96 -4.24
N MET A 154 -5.18 11.61 -4.67
CA MET A 154 -4.38 12.37 -5.63
C MET A 154 -4.82 12.13 -7.09
N THR A 155 -6.08 12.40 -7.37
CA THR A 155 -6.75 12.22 -8.68
C THR A 155 -6.21 13.11 -9.82
N GLN A 156 -5.23 13.97 -9.54
CA GLN A 156 -4.43 14.61 -10.57
C GLN A 156 -3.44 13.65 -11.25
N PHE A 157 -3.22 12.46 -10.71
CA PHE A 157 -2.46 11.39 -11.35
C PHE A 157 -3.39 10.29 -11.84
N ASP A 158 -3.02 9.71 -12.98
CA ASP A 158 -3.74 8.58 -13.56
C ASP A 158 -3.29 7.26 -12.90
N ARG A 159 -2.00 7.14 -12.57
CA ARG A 159 -1.41 6.01 -11.82
C ARG A 159 -0.35 6.51 -10.85
N ILE A 160 -0.27 5.88 -9.69
CA ILE A 160 0.79 6.09 -8.71
C ILE A 160 1.45 4.75 -8.42
N LEU A 161 2.77 4.68 -8.61
CA LEU A 161 3.61 3.60 -8.07
C LEU A 161 4.11 4.02 -6.69
N PHE A 162 3.65 3.36 -5.64
CA PHE A 162 4.17 3.50 -4.30
C PHE A 162 5.37 2.60 -4.05
N ILE A 163 6.40 3.14 -3.40
CA ILE A 163 7.65 2.47 -3.07
C ILE A 163 8.04 2.88 -1.63
N ASP A 164 8.22 1.91 -0.74
CA ASP A 164 8.76 2.19 0.59
C ASP A 164 10.20 2.73 0.50
N ALA A 165 10.56 3.65 1.42
CA ALA A 165 11.82 4.38 1.36
C ALA A 165 13.07 3.48 1.44
N ASP A 166 12.97 2.31 2.08
CA ASP A 166 13.99 1.28 2.23
C ASP A 166 14.12 0.35 1.01
N THR A 167 14.01 0.94 -0.18
CA THR A 167 14.10 0.21 -1.45
C THR A 167 15.34 0.60 -2.25
N LEU A 168 16.10 -0.40 -2.67
CA LEU A 168 17.24 -0.26 -3.58
C LEU A 168 16.81 -0.54 -5.01
N LEU A 169 17.11 0.37 -5.94
CA LEU A 169 16.80 0.23 -7.36
C LEU A 169 18.00 -0.32 -8.14
N THR A 170 17.73 -1.17 -9.12
CA THR A 170 18.74 -1.74 -10.03
C THR A 170 18.59 -1.22 -11.47
N ARG A 171 17.38 -0.75 -11.83
CA ARG A 171 17.06 -0.14 -13.14
C ARG A 171 15.91 0.86 -13.00
N SER A 172 15.65 1.59 -14.09
CA SER A 172 14.51 2.51 -14.19
C SER A 172 13.17 1.79 -14.05
N LEU A 173 12.22 2.46 -13.39
CA LEU A 173 10.88 1.95 -13.11
C LEU A 173 9.82 2.40 -14.12
N ASP A 174 10.16 3.23 -15.10
CA ASP A 174 9.18 3.83 -16.02
C ASP A 174 8.28 2.78 -16.71
N GLY A 175 8.88 1.62 -17.06
CA GLY A 175 8.17 0.53 -17.73
C GLY A 175 7.07 -0.12 -16.88
N VAL A 176 7.02 0.09 -15.56
CA VAL A 176 5.95 -0.51 -14.72
C VAL A 176 4.58 0.01 -15.14
N PHE A 177 4.52 1.23 -15.68
CA PHE A 177 3.26 1.85 -16.11
C PHE A 177 2.76 1.31 -17.45
N GLU A 178 3.59 0.54 -18.16
CA GLU A 178 3.25 -0.09 -19.43
C GLU A 178 2.72 -1.53 -19.26
N GLU A 179 2.85 -2.09 -18.05
CA GLU A 179 2.26 -3.38 -17.67
C GLU A 179 0.75 -3.38 -17.96
N PRO A 180 0.19 -4.41 -18.63
CA PRO A 180 -1.25 -4.46 -18.91
C PRO A 180 -2.11 -4.35 -17.65
N SER A 181 -1.68 -4.95 -16.53
CA SER A 181 -2.35 -4.90 -15.23
C SER A 181 -2.38 -3.50 -14.60
N VAL A 182 -1.43 -2.64 -14.99
CA VAL A 182 -1.36 -1.24 -14.56
C VAL A 182 -2.10 -0.35 -15.55
N ARG A 183 -1.91 -0.56 -16.84
CA ARG A 183 -2.51 0.26 -17.89
C ARG A 183 -4.03 0.12 -17.93
N ASP A 184 -4.53 -1.11 -17.88
CA ASP A 184 -5.91 -1.46 -18.17
C ASP A 184 -6.70 -1.73 -16.86
N PRO A 185 -7.69 -0.90 -16.50
CA PRO A 185 -8.45 -1.07 -15.27
C PRO A 185 -9.23 -2.38 -15.21
N SER A 186 -9.19 -3.01 -14.04
CA SER A 186 -10.05 -4.15 -13.72
C SER A 186 -11.46 -3.66 -13.39
N ARG A 187 -12.48 -4.44 -13.78
CA ARG A 187 -13.86 -4.21 -13.36
C ARG A 187 -14.07 -4.84 -11.99
N THR A 188 -14.80 -4.15 -11.12
CA THR A 188 -15.24 -4.74 -9.87
C THR A 188 -16.24 -5.86 -10.14
N MET A 189 -16.01 -7.02 -9.51
CA MET A 189 -16.72 -8.27 -9.77
C MET A 189 -18.08 -8.34 -9.05
N PHE A 190 -18.97 -7.39 -9.33
CA PHE A 190 -20.28 -7.32 -8.67
C PHE A 190 -21.17 -8.53 -9.00
N GLU A 191 -21.08 -9.07 -10.22
CA GLU A 191 -21.95 -10.14 -10.71
C GLU A 191 -21.35 -11.52 -10.44
N GLU A 192 -20.02 -11.62 -10.57
CA GLU A 192 -19.26 -12.85 -10.39
C GLU A 192 -19.05 -13.15 -8.90
N ARG A 193 -18.98 -12.11 -8.05
CA ARG A 193 -18.69 -12.23 -6.62
C ARG A 193 -19.61 -11.36 -5.72
N PRO A 194 -20.94 -11.41 -5.88
CA PRO A 194 -21.86 -10.55 -5.14
C PRO A 194 -21.76 -10.73 -3.62
N ARG A 195 -21.48 -11.95 -3.14
CA ARG A 195 -21.32 -12.27 -1.72
C ARG A 195 -20.04 -11.71 -1.08
N GLN A 196 -19.11 -11.19 -1.89
CA GLN A 196 -17.88 -10.58 -1.41
C GLN A 196 -18.03 -9.07 -1.18
N VAL A 197 -19.14 -8.48 -1.65
CA VAL A 197 -19.51 -7.10 -1.37
C VAL A 197 -20.36 -7.07 -0.11
N ARG A 198 -19.89 -6.37 0.92
CA ARG A 198 -20.59 -6.29 2.20
C ARG A 198 -21.63 -5.19 2.17
N TRP A 199 -22.79 -5.44 2.80
CA TRP A 199 -23.86 -4.44 2.89
C TRP A 199 -23.51 -3.27 3.80
N ASP A 200 -22.62 -3.49 4.77
CA ASP A 200 -22.24 -2.50 5.76
C ASP A 200 -21.00 -1.69 5.39
N GLU A 201 -20.26 -2.10 4.35
CA GLU A 201 -19.16 -1.31 3.78
C GLU A 201 -19.68 -0.25 2.78
N ALA A 202 -18.90 0.80 2.56
CA ALA A 202 -19.20 1.77 1.52
C ALA A 202 -19.12 1.14 0.13
N ARG A 203 -19.79 1.79 -0.83
CA ARG A 203 -19.87 1.33 -2.21
C ARG A 203 -18.50 1.18 -2.85
N LEU A 204 -18.27 0.04 -3.51
CA LEU A 204 -17.08 -0.20 -4.32
C LEU A 204 -17.10 0.63 -5.61
N PRO A 205 -15.94 1.08 -6.12
CA PRO A 205 -15.85 1.69 -7.45
C PRO A 205 -16.24 0.70 -8.56
N ALA A 206 -16.65 1.20 -9.72
CA ALA A 206 -17.00 0.41 -10.90
C ALA A 206 -15.78 -0.31 -11.49
N SER A 207 -14.63 0.33 -11.39
CA SER A 207 -13.34 -0.16 -11.88
C SER A 207 -12.20 0.33 -10.99
N TYR A 208 -11.10 -0.39 -10.98
CA TYR A 208 -9.93 -0.05 -10.19
C TYR A 208 -8.66 -0.53 -10.87
N VAL A 209 -7.53 0.04 -10.46
CA VAL A 209 -6.20 -0.53 -10.70
C VAL A 209 -5.57 -0.69 -9.33
N PHE A 210 -5.18 -1.92 -9.02
CA PHE A 210 -4.34 -2.24 -7.87
C PHE A 210 -3.47 -3.44 -8.25
N ALA A 211 -2.20 -3.17 -8.48
CA ALA A 211 -1.21 -4.16 -8.89
C ALA A 211 -0.07 -4.18 -7.88
N ALA A 212 0.39 -5.35 -7.48
CA ALA A 212 1.41 -5.50 -6.44
C ALA A 212 2.26 -6.74 -6.67
N ARG A 213 3.19 -7.02 -5.76
CA ARG A 213 4.02 -8.24 -5.76
C ARG A 213 3.69 -9.13 -4.56
N SER A 214 3.55 -10.43 -4.83
CA SER A 214 3.47 -11.49 -3.84
C SER A 214 4.61 -11.36 -2.81
N ASP A 215 4.27 -11.56 -1.54
CA ASP A 215 5.25 -11.51 -0.46
C ASP A 215 6.12 -12.77 -0.41
N ASN A 216 7.42 -12.60 -0.64
CA ASN A 216 8.40 -13.68 -0.55
C ASN A 216 8.57 -14.23 0.88
N GLN A 217 8.06 -13.53 1.91
CA GLN A 217 8.03 -14.06 3.28
C GLN A 217 7.32 -15.43 3.33
N LEU A 218 6.27 -15.61 2.54
CA LEU A 218 5.50 -16.86 2.48
C LEU A 218 6.12 -17.92 1.54
N LEU A 219 7.25 -17.60 0.89
CA LEU A 219 7.92 -18.42 -0.11
C LEU A 219 9.34 -18.82 0.30
N GLY A 220 9.63 -18.79 1.60
CA GLY A 220 10.95 -19.14 2.15
C GLY A 220 11.86 -17.93 2.36
N GLU A 221 11.32 -16.71 2.42
CA GLU A 221 12.07 -15.48 2.69
C GLU A 221 13.26 -15.37 1.72
N ARG A 222 14.51 -15.27 2.21
CA ARG A 222 15.70 -15.15 1.36
C ARG A 222 16.05 -16.41 0.58
N ALA A 223 15.48 -17.56 0.93
CA ALA A 223 15.73 -18.84 0.25
C ALA A 223 14.77 -19.10 -0.94
N HIS A 224 13.90 -18.13 -1.27
CA HIS A 224 13.01 -18.25 -2.43
C HIS A 224 13.80 -18.37 -3.75
N VAL A 225 13.23 -19.08 -4.73
CA VAL A 225 13.78 -19.19 -6.08
C VAL A 225 13.28 -18.05 -6.96
N PHE A 226 14.02 -17.73 -8.02
CA PHE A 226 13.58 -16.77 -9.03
C PHE A 226 13.09 -17.47 -10.31
N PRO A 227 11.92 -17.12 -10.88
CA PRO A 227 10.93 -16.21 -10.28
C PRO A 227 10.21 -16.86 -9.09
N PRO A 228 9.86 -16.10 -8.04
CA PRO A 228 9.08 -16.61 -6.93
C PRO A 228 7.67 -17.02 -7.38
N GLY A 229 7.09 -18.00 -6.67
CA GLY A 229 5.70 -18.37 -6.84
C GLY A 229 4.73 -17.25 -6.48
N HIS A 230 3.43 -17.49 -6.69
CA HIS A 230 2.39 -16.54 -6.31
C HIS A 230 1.85 -16.87 -4.91
N THR A 231 1.49 -15.84 -4.15
CA THR A 231 0.88 -15.98 -2.81
C THR A 231 -0.49 -15.28 -2.77
N ASP A 232 -1.27 -15.52 -1.72
CA ASP A 232 -2.53 -14.80 -1.50
C ASP A 232 -2.32 -13.37 -0.96
N VAL A 233 -1.12 -13.07 -0.47
CA VAL A 233 -0.77 -11.84 0.26
C VAL A 233 0.33 -11.08 -0.46
N PHE A 234 0.08 -9.81 -0.77
CA PHE A 234 1.12 -8.90 -1.27
C PHE A 234 1.71 -8.05 -0.16
N THR A 235 2.85 -7.43 -0.44
CA THR A 235 3.46 -6.44 0.46
C THR A 235 3.02 -5.02 0.14
N ALA A 236 2.77 -4.20 1.17
CA ALA A 236 2.36 -2.81 0.97
C ALA A 236 3.52 -1.83 0.68
N GLY A 237 4.74 -2.36 0.49
CA GLY A 237 5.91 -1.55 0.16
C GLY A 237 6.19 -1.36 -1.33
N PHE A 238 5.48 -2.08 -2.20
CA PHE A 238 5.56 -1.89 -3.64
C PHE A 238 4.22 -2.22 -4.32
N TRP A 239 3.48 -1.19 -4.74
CA TRP A 239 2.20 -1.36 -5.42
C TRP A 239 1.89 -0.19 -6.35
N VAL A 240 1.16 -0.46 -7.41
CA VAL A 240 0.61 0.54 -8.32
C VAL A 240 -0.89 0.62 -8.14
N ALA A 241 -1.43 1.83 -7.98
CA ALA A 241 -2.87 2.04 -7.98
C ALA A 241 -3.28 3.22 -8.86
N ALA A 242 -4.52 3.18 -9.32
CA ALA A 242 -5.18 4.38 -9.83
C ALA A 242 -5.82 5.13 -8.64
N PRO A 243 -5.48 6.41 -8.41
CA PRO A 243 -6.14 7.21 -7.39
C PRO A 243 -7.66 7.29 -7.63
N SER A 244 -8.45 7.03 -6.59
CA SER A 244 -9.90 7.14 -6.59
C SER A 244 -10.39 7.53 -5.19
N ARG A 245 -11.14 8.63 -5.11
CA ARG A 245 -11.77 9.06 -3.85
C ARG A 245 -12.82 8.06 -3.38
N GLU A 246 -13.49 7.38 -4.30
CA GLU A 246 -14.46 6.31 -4.01
C GLU A 246 -13.76 5.11 -3.41
N LEU A 247 -12.61 4.71 -3.96
CA LEU A 247 -11.78 3.65 -3.40
C LEU A 247 -11.24 4.04 -2.00
N TYR A 248 -10.80 5.28 -1.82
CA TYR A 248 -10.40 5.79 -0.51
C TYR A 248 -11.55 5.71 0.51
N ARG A 249 -12.74 6.21 0.15
CA ARG A 249 -13.95 6.13 1.01
C ARG A 249 -14.30 4.69 1.36
N TYR A 250 -14.15 3.77 0.41
CA TYR A 250 -14.32 2.34 0.66
C TYR A 250 -13.37 1.84 1.76
N LEU A 251 -12.06 2.10 1.62
CA LEU A 251 -11.08 1.67 2.62
C LEU A 251 -11.34 2.29 4.00
N MET A 252 -11.77 3.55 4.06
CA MET A 252 -12.18 4.19 5.33
C MET A 252 -13.39 3.48 5.96
N SER A 253 -14.38 3.09 5.14
CA SER A 253 -15.54 2.36 5.64
C SER A 253 -15.15 1.00 6.23
N VAL A 254 -14.26 0.24 5.58
CA VAL A 254 -13.77 -1.06 6.07
C VAL A 254 -13.17 -0.92 7.47
N MET A 255 -12.37 0.13 7.69
CA MET A 255 -11.79 0.44 8.99
C MET A 255 -12.82 0.79 10.07
N SER A 256 -14.02 1.25 9.69
CA SER A 256 -15.08 1.58 10.66
C SER A 256 -15.73 0.34 11.28
N HIS A 257 -15.51 -0.86 10.73
CA HIS A 257 -16.15 -2.10 11.19
C HIS A 257 -15.20 -2.94 12.05
N TRP A 258 -15.58 -3.15 13.31
CA TRP A 258 -14.86 -3.99 14.26
C TRP A 258 -14.45 -5.35 13.67
N ARG A 259 -13.15 -5.68 13.75
CA ARG A 259 -12.57 -6.96 13.31
C ARG A 259 -12.84 -7.33 11.85
N ARG A 260 -13.05 -6.32 10.99
CA ARG A 260 -13.24 -6.57 9.55
C ARG A 260 -11.99 -7.17 8.89
N PHE A 261 -10.81 -6.82 9.39
CA PHE A 261 -9.52 -7.39 9.04
C PHE A 261 -8.65 -7.52 10.30
N ASP A 262 -7.56 -8.27 10.22
CA ASP A 262 -6.55 -8.36 11.27
C ASP A 262 -5.53 -7.24 11.10
N PRO A 263 -5.46 -6.23 11.99
CA PRO A 263 -4.56 -5.09 11.83
C PRO A 263 -3.08 -5.42 12.09
N HIS A 264 -2.66 -6.67 12.29
CA HIS A 264 -1.26 -6.98 12.60
C HIS A 264 -0.22 -6.27 11.69
N THR A 265 -0.47 -6.21 10.37
CA THR A 265 0.40 -5.55 9.39
C THR A 265 -0.12 -4.19 8.90
N MET A 266 -0.88 -3.43 9.71
CA MET A 266 -1.28 -2.04 9.38
C MET A 266 -2.09 -1.93 8.09
N GLU A 267 -1.76 -0.95 7.26
CA GLU A 267 -2.38 -0.68 5.99
C GLU A 267 -2.23 -1.88 5.04
N GLN A 268 -1.13 -2.65 5.15
CA GLN A 268 -0.98 -3.89 4.38
C GLN A 268 -2.11 -4.87 4.66
N SER A 269 -2.50 -5.04 5.92
CA SER A 269 -3.62 -5.92 6.26
C SER A 269 -4.95 -5.42 5.70
N LEU A 270 -5.19 -4.10 5.77
CA LEU A 270 -6.38 -3.48 5.19
C LEU A 270 -6.42 -3.66 3.66
N LEU A 271 -5.32 -3.39 2.98
CA LEU A 271 -5.20 -3.51 1.54
C LEU A 271 -5.31 -4.98 1.12
N ASN A 272 -4.69 -5.92 1.85
CA ASN A 272 -4.86 -7.35 1.60
C ASN A 272 -6.32 -7.79 1.82
N TYR A 273 -7.03 -7.25 2.81
CA TYR A 273 -8.47 -7.50 2.94
C TYR A 273 -9.24 -6.97 1.72
N ALA A 274 -9.08 -5.68 1.40
CA ALA A 274 -9.83 -5.01 0.34
C ALA A 274 -9.60 -5.65 -1.04
N PHE A 275 -8.35 -6.00 -1.32
CA PHE A 275 -7.94 -6.53 -2.62
C PHE A 275 -7.66 -8.03 -2.64
N ARG A 276 -7.99 -8.79 -1.60
CA ARG A 276 -7.76 -10.25 -1.52
C ARG A 276 -8.14 -10.97 -2.81
N ARG A 277 -7.40 -12.02 -3.19
CA ARG A 277 -7.65 -12.79 -4.43
C ARG A 277 -9.07 -13.34 -4.55
N ALA A 278 -9.72 -13.64 -3.42
CA ALA A 278 -11.10 -14.13 -3.37
C ALA A 278 -12.18 -13.02 -3.29
N GLY A 279 -11.79 -11.75 -3.20
CA GLY A 279 -12.68 -10.59 -2.99
C GLY A 279 -13.30 -10.06 -4.28
N ALA A 280 -14.08 -8.98 -4.19
CA ALA A 280 -14.72 -8.36 -5.36
C ALA A 280 -13.76 -7.50 -6.21
N MET A 281 -12.61 -7.13 -5.65
CA MET A 281 -11.57 -6.34 -6.31
C MET A 281 -10.20 -7.02 -6.14
N PRO A 282 -9.97 -8.24 -6.66
CA PRO A 282 -8.67 -8.89 -6.51
C PRO A 282 -7.52 -8.03 -7.05
N TRP A 283 -6.42 -7.93 -6.30
CA TRP A 283 -5.18 -7.33 -6.79
C TRP A 283 -4.62 -8.14 -7.96
N THR A 284 -3.85 -7.47 -8.81
CA THR A 284 -3.20 -8.06 -9.98
C THR A 284 -1.70 -8.23 -9.73
N GLU A 285 -1.15 -9.35 -10.17
CA GLU A 285 0.27 -9.63 -9.99
C GLU A 285 1.10 -8.81 -11.00
N LEU A 286 2.07 -8.05 -10.51
CA LEU A 286 3.13 -7.47 -11.33
C LEU A 286 4.18 -8.53 -11.67
N ASP A 287 4.85 -8.40 -12.81
CA ASP A 287 5.95 -9.29 -13.17
C ASP A 287 7.03 -9.37 -12.07
N ALA A 288 7.61 -10.56 -11.87
CA ALA A 288 8.60 -10.82 -10.83
C ALA A 288 9.86 -9.94 -10.96
N SER A 289 10.14 -9.42 -12.16
CA SER A 289 11.26 -8.50 -12.41
C SER A 289 11.06 -7.10 -11.82
N TRP A 290 9.90 -6.78 -11.23
CA TRP A 290 9.67 -5.45 -10.65
C TRP A 290 10.14 -5.34 -9.21
N SER A 291 9.69 -6.20 -8.30
CA SER A 291 10.03 -6.08 -6.89
C SER A 291 10.16 -7.43 -6.19
N ALA A 292 11.17 -7.52 -5.33
CA ALA A 292 11.39 -8.62 -4.39
C ALA A 292 11.44 -8.11 -2.95
N THR A 293 10.62 -8.68 -2.07
CA THR A 293 10.86 -8.65 -0.63
C THR A 293 11.80 -9.77 -0.23
N TRP A 294 12.50 -9.64 0.90
CA TRP A 294 13.53 -10.60 1.30
C TRP A 294 14.54 -10.91 0.18
N PRO A 295 15.12 -9.88 -0.48
CA PRO A 295 15.91 -10.05 -1.68
C PRO A 295 17.18 -10.87 -1.43
N ASN A 296 17.54 -11.68 -2.42
CA ASN A 296 18.78 -12.44 -2.47
C ASN A 296 19.62 -12.09 -3.71
N GLU A 297 20.80 -12.71 -3.84
CA GLU A 297 21.68 -12.44 -4.99
C GLU A 297 21.12 -12.97 -6.33
N GLY A 298 20.19 -13.93 -6.28
CA GLY A 298 19.45 -14.42 -7.43
C GLY A 298 18.53 -13.36 -8.02
N ASP A 299 17.81 -12.61 -7.17
CA ASP A 299 16.98 -11.47 -7.60
C ASP A 299 17.82 -10.40 -8.30
N LEU A 300 18.99 -10.07 -7.73
CA LEU A 300 19.92 -9.11 -8.33
C LEU A 300 20.43 -9.62 -9.69
N ALA A 301 20.84 -10.89 -9.76
CA ALA A 301 21.33 -11.50 -10.99
C ALA A 301 20.24 -11.58 -12.08
N ALA A 302 18.98 -11.75 -11.68
CA ALA A 302 17.83 -11.77 -12.57
C ALA A 302 17.36 -10.38 -13.02
N GLY A 303 17.93 -9.29 -12.47
CA GLY A 303 17.59 -7.92 -12.86
C GLY A 303 16.28 -7.41 -12.27
N VAL A 304 15.90 -7.89 -11.08
CA VAL A 304 14.74 -7.36 -10.34
C VAL A 304 14.95 -5.87 -10.05
N ALA A 305 13.97 -5.05 -10.43
CA ALA A 305 14.09 -3.60 -10.47
C ALA A 305 14.20 -2.96 -9.08
N THR A 306 13.49 -3.51 -8.10
CA THR A 306 13.51 -3.06 -6.71
C THR A 306 13.76 -4.19 -5.73
N LEU A 307 14.72 -3.96 -4.83
CA LEU A 307 15.08 -4.87 -3.74
C LEU A 307 14.67 -4.20 -2.43
N HIS A 308 13.61 -4.70 -1.81
CA HIS A 308 13.00 -4.09 -0.62
C HIS A 308 13.57 -4.74 0.65
N GLU A 309 14.46 -4.02 1.32
CA GLU A 309 15.07 -4.43 2.58
C GLU A 309 15.77 -3.25 3.28
N LYS A 310 15.84 -3.31 4.61
CA LYS A 310 16.60 -2.35 5.42
C LYS A 310 18.09 -2.65 5.34
N PHE A 311 18.71 -2.42 4.18
CA PHE A 311 20.10 -2.78 3.90
C PHE A 311 21.14 -2.10 4.80
N TRP A 312 20.77 -0.99 5.44
CA TRP A 312 21.59 -0.39 6.50
C TRP A 312 21.71 -1.28 7.75
N LYS A 313 20.77 -2.21 7.96
CA LYS A 313 20.70 -3.11 9.12
C LYS A 313 20.90 -4.59 8.76
N THR A 314 20.31 -5.06 7.67
CA THR A 314 20.22 -6.50 7.35
C THR A 314 20.36 -6.78 5.86
N GLY A 315 20.34 -8.04 5.45
CA GLY A 315 20.42 -8.49 4.06
C GLY A 315 21.77 -9.11 3.67
N PRO A 316 21.84 -9.75 2.48
CA PRO A 316 23.07 -10.38 1.98
C PRO A 316 24.23 -9.39 1.88
N PRO A 317 25.49 -9.80 2.19
CA PRO A 317 26.65 -8.90 2.18
C PRO A 317 26.80 -8.10 0.89
N LYS A 318 26.65 -8.75 -0.27
CA LYS A 318 26.74 -8.11 -1.58
C LYS A 318 25.69 -7.03 -1.81
N LEU A 319 24.44 -7.26 -1.38
CA LEU A 319 23.37 -6.27 -1.53
C LEU A 319 23.56 -5.09 -0.57
N ARG A 320 24.10 -5.35 0.63
CA ARG A 320 24.45 -4.29 1.60
C ARG A 320 25.60 -3.43 1.11
N GLU A 321 26.61 -4.03 0.47
CA GLU A 321 27.70 -3.31 -0.18
C GLU A 321 27.17 -2.43 -1.33
N LEU A 322 26.31 -2.99 -2.19
CA LEU A 322 25.66 -2.22 -3.26
C LEU A 322 24.86 -1.03 -2.71
N TYR A 323 24.07 -1.23 -1.64
CA TYR A 323 23.36 -0.16 -0.96
C TYR A 323 24.30 0.92 -0.41
N ALA A 324 25.40 0.52 0.24
CA ALA A 324 26.38 1.46 0.79
C ALA A 324 27.03 2.31 -0.31
N THR A 325 27.37 1.70 -1.46
CA THR A 325 27.89 2.40 -2.63
C THR A 325 26.88 3.41 -3.18
N ARG A 326 25.62 3.00 -3.42
CA ARG A 326 24.56 3.92 -3.90
C ARG A 326 24.30 5.06 -2.93
N ARG A 327 24.37 4.80 -1.63
CA ARG A 327 24.25 5.84 -0.60
C ARG A 327 25.39 6.86 -0.70
N ALA A 328 26.64 6.40 -0.82
CA ALA A 328 27.79 7.28 -0.95
C ALA A 328 27.73 8.14 -2.24
N GLU A 329 27.30 7.55 -3.36
CA GLU A 329 27.07 8.27 -4.62
C GLU A 329 26.00 9.36 -4.46
N SER A 330 24.88 9.04 -3.81
CA SER A 330 23.81 9.99 -3.51
C SER A 330 24.28 11.15 -2.63
N GLU A 331 25.02 10.84 -1.56
CA GLU A 331 25.58 11.85 -0.64
C GLU A 331 26.55 12.78 -1.38
N ALA A 332 27.44 12.23 -2.22
CA ALA A 332 28.38 12.99 -3.02
C ALA A 332 27.68 13.88 -4.07
N PHE A 333 26.69 13.34 -4.78
CA PHE A 333 25.91 14.08 -5.79
C PHE A 333 25.24 15.30 -5.18
N PHE A 334 24.54 15.12 -4.06
CA PHE A 334 23.84 16.23 -3.45
C PHE A 334 24.78 17.25 -2.80
N ALA A 335 25.91 16.80 -2.21
CA ALA A 335 26.92 17.71 -1.67
C ALA A 335 27.53 18.59 -2.77
N GLU A 336 27.75 18.06 -3.97
CA GLU A 336 28.24 18.85 -5.10
C GLU A 336 27.17 19.83 -5.62
N ARG A 337 25.93 19.35 -5.75
CA ARG A 337 24.80 20.21 -6.16
C ARG A 337 24.60 21.38 -5.21
N ASP A 338 24.72 21.15 -3.90
CA ASP A 338 24.59 22.21 -2.88
C ASP A 338 25.64 23.31 -3.04
N LYS A 339 26.85 23.00 -3.53
CA LYS A 339 27.89 24.01 -3.83
C LYS A 339 27.58 24.84 -5.06
N THR A 340 26.88 24.27 -6.04
CA THR A 340 26.55 24.95 -7.31
C THR A 340 25.32 25.86 -7.23
N VAL A 341 24.47 25.66 -6.23
CA VAL A 341 23.22 26.40 -6.03
C VAL A 341 23.35 27.47 -4.92
N ALA A 342 24.38 27.37 -4.07
CA ALA A 342 24.78 28.39 -3.10
C ALA A 342 25.57 29.51 -3.78
#